data_AF-A0A353VQL6-F1
#
_entry.id   AF-A0A353VQL6-F1
#
_cell.length_a   1.000
_cell.length_b   1.000
_cell.length_c   1.000
_cell.angle_alpha   90.00
_cell.angle_beta   90.00
_cell.angle_gamma   90.00
#
_symmetry.space_group_name_H-M   'P 1'
#
loop_
_entity.id
_entity.type
_entity.pdbx_description
1 polymer ?
#
loop_
_entity_poly.entity_id
_entity_poly.type
_entity_poly.pdbx_seq_one_letter_code
_entity_poly.pdbx_strand_id
1 'polypeptide(L)'
;MIILKKEGLKVEISEPGVDYRGTRFDWSGVFHRIVKDGYVFADRWSDIEDIRVHDHVRGPSEEFVTVDFNGVEPEGTFVKPGVGLLLRPDDKPYDWFRLYPIADEGQRDVNMSDSEVVFRHILKGIYSYEKKITLLSGGSMRISHRLTWEAAAPLEGYSYNHNFFTFGGVPVGQGRKIDFPYKPTGNWRSEYDNVALEGHGIRFSAPVVPPSVYMGDLHSSGGDTPYSFRVSEDDSSDGRPHSVDVQGSRPLHHIVFWANPRVACVEPYMPIRLDRGENFGWDILYTFE
;
A
#
# COMPACT_ATOMS: atom_id res chain seq x y z
N MET A 1 14.08 -8.06 -12.30
CA MET A 1 13.45 -8.61 -11.07
C MET A 1 14.46 -8.54 -9.94
N ILE A 2 14.11 -7.86 -8.86
CA ILE A 2 14.92 -7.64 -7.67
C ILE A 2 14.58 -8.71 -6.63
N ILE A 3 15.60 -9.36 -6.07
CA ILE A 3 15.41 -10.41 -5.06
C ILE A 3 16.27 -10.08 -3.85
N LEU A 4 15.63 -9.86 -2.70
CA LEU A 4 16.28 -9.66 -1.42
C LEU A 4 16.13 -10.91 -0.56
N LYS A 5 17.15 -11.27 0.21
CA LYS A 5 17.12 -12.42 1.13
C LYS A 5 17.83 -12.13 2.45
N LYS A 6 17.22 -12.53 3.57
CA LYS A 6 17.84 -12.51 4.90
C LYS A 6 17.08 -13.44 5.86
N GLU A 7 17.78 -14.32 6.56
CA GLU A 7 17.21 -15.13 7.67
C GLU A 7 15.85 -15.80 7.33
N GLY A 8 15.79 -16.48 6.19
CA GLY A 8 14.57 -17.17 5.73
C GLY A 8 13.50 -16.26 5.12
N LEU A 9 13.61 -14.94 5.27
CA LEU A 9 12.80 -13.95 4.54
C LEU A 9 13.37 -13.75 3.13
N LYS A 10 12.51 -13.92 2.13
CA LYS A 10 12.79 -13.64 0.71
C LYS A 10 11.70 -12.71 0.18
N VAL A 11 12.13 -11.63 -0.45
CA VAL A 11 11.25 -10.62 -1.04
C VAL A 11 11.62 -10.44 -2.51
N GLU A 12 10.64 -10.65 -3.39
CA GLU A 12 10.75 -10.46 -4.84
C GLU A 12 10.01 -9.19 -5.23
N ILE A 13 10.69 -8.27 -5.91
CA ILE A 13 10.20 -6.93 -6.25
C ILE A 13 10.47 -6.67 -7.72
N SER A 14 9.48 -6.16 -8.43
CA SER A 14 9.62 -5.80 -9.83
C SER A 14 10.42 -4.51 -9.99
N GLU A 15 11.16 -4.41 -11.10
CA GLU A 15 11.72 -3.11 -11.47
C GLU A 15 10.59 -2.15 -11.86
N PRO A 16 10.73 -0.84 -11.58
CA PRO A 16 9.69 0.13 -11.88
C PRO A 16 9.25 0.06 -13.35
N GLY A 17 7.93 -0.01 -13.59
CA GLY A 17 7.38 -0.03 -14.95
C GLY A 17 7.45 -1.39 -15.66
N VAL A 18 7.94 -2.46 -15.03
CA VAL A 18 7.99 -3.81 -15.62
C VAL A 18 6.67 -4.56 -15.42
N ASP A 19 6.29 -4.81 -14.17
CA ASP A 19 5.07 -5.58 -13.86
C ASP A 19 3.85 -4.71 -13.57
N TYR A 20 4.01 -3.39 -13.50
CA TYR A 20 2.90 -2.45 -13.30
C TYR A 20 3.19 -1.15 -14.04
N ARG A 21 2.20 -0.67 -14.79
CA ARG A 21 2.19 0.59 -15.55
C ARG A 21 0.86 1.35 -15.39
N GLY A 22 0.06 1.00 -14.38
CA GLY A 22 -1.08 1.82 -14.00
C GLY A 22 -0.64 3.17 -13.44
N THR A 23 -1.54 4.15 -13.42
CA THR A 23 -1.25 5.50 -12.88
C THR A 23 -1.85 5.70 -11.49
N ARG A 24 -2.08 4.62 -10.75
CA ARG A 24 -2.60 4.66 -9.37
C ARG A 24 -1.48 4.56 -8.34
N PHE A 25 -0.75 3.45 -8.34
CA PHE A 25 0.28 3.16 -7.34
C PHE A 25 1.67 3.64 -7.77
N ASP A 26 2.56 3.84 -6.80
CA ASP A 26 3.99 4.00 -7.01
C ASP A 26 4.54 2.79 -7.76
N TRP A 27 5.25 3.06 -8.86
CA TRP A 27 5.87 2.00 -9.66
C TRP A 27 7.05 1.33 -8.92
N SER A 28 7.55 1.97 -7.87
CA SER A 28 8.65 1.48 -7.04
C SER A 28 8.12 0.60 -5.93
N GLY A 29 8.69 -0.60 -5.77
CA GLY A 29 8.25 -1.52 -4.73
C GLY A 29 6.94 -2.21 -5.06
N VAL A 30 6.67 -2.53 -6.33
CA VAL A 30 5.64 -3.49 -6.70
C VAL A 30 6.15 -4.88 -6.34
N PHE A 31 5.64 -5.45 -5.26
CA PHE A 31 6.07 -6.76 -4.81
C PHE A 31 5.52 -7.83 -5.75
N HIS A 32 6.35 -8.80 -6.11
CA HIS A 32 5.91 -10.00 -6.78
C HIS A 32 5.55 -11.08 -5.76
N ARG A 33 6.40 -11.26 -4.74
CA ARG A 33 6.24 -12.32 -3.74
C ARG A 33 6.97 -11.99 -2.44
N ILE A 34 6.36 -12.35 -1.31
CA ILE A 34 7.00 -12.30 0.03
C ILE A 34 6.91 -13.69 0.65
N VAL A 35 8.05 -14.27 1.02
CA VAL A 35 8.14 -15.62 1.58
C VAL A 35 8.99 -15.60 2.84
N LYS A 36 8.52 -16.21 3.93
CA LYS A 36 9.29 -16.43 5.16
C LYS A 36 9.24 -17.91 5.53
N ASP A 37 10.41 -18.53 5.70
CA ASP A 37 10.58 -19.94 6.06
C ASP A 37 9.74 -20.92 5.21
N GLY A 38 9.53 -20.58 3.95
CA GLY A 38 8.74 -21.37 2.99
C GLY A 38 7.27 -20.99 2.90
N TYR A 39 6.72 -20.25 3.86
CA TYR A 39 5.35 -19.75 3.81
C TYR A 39 5.23 -18.47 2.99
N VAL A 40 4.15 -18.35 2.21
CA VAL A 40 3.93 -17.24 1.27
C VAL A 40 2.99 -16.22 1.89
N PHE A 41 3.50 -15.04 2.23
CA PHE A 41 2.68 -13.96 2.81
C PHE A 41 1.98 -13.12 1.75
N ALA A 42 2.63 -12.90 0.62
CA ALA A 42 2.08 -12.15 -0.51
C ALA A 42 2.43 -12.83 -1.83
N ASP A 43 1.45 -12.90 -2.72
CA ASP A 43 1.55 -13.42 -4.09
C ASP A 43 0.46 -12.76 -4.95
N ARG A 44 0.31 -13.22 -6.20
CA ARG A 44 -0.76 -12.83 -7.10
C ARG A 44 -2.14 -13.06 -6.46
N TRP A 45 -2.95 -12.01 -6.39
CA TRP A 45 -4.32 -12.05 -5.89
C TRP A 45 -5.37 -11.85 -6.99
N SER A 46 -4.99 -11.39 -8.19
CA SER A 46 -5.92 -11.15 -9.32
C SER A 46 -5.50 -11.97 -10.55
N ASP A 47 -6.47 -12.48 -11.29
CA ASP A 47 -6.23 -13.23 -12.55
C ASP A 47 -6.05 -12.30 -13.76
N ILE A 48 -6.18 -10.99 -13.56
CA ILE A 48 -5.91 -10.00 -14.59
C ILE A 48 -4.41 -9.94 -14.87
N GLU A 49 -4.02 -9.93 -16.14
CA GLU A 49 -2.61 -9.88 -16.60
C GLU A 49 -2.22 -8.53 -17.23
N ASP A 50 -3.18 -7.63 -17.44
CA ASP A 50 -2.85 -6.30 -17.96
C ASP A 50 -2.22 -5.44 -16.87
N ILE A 51 -0.91 -5.20 -17.00
CA ILE A 51 -0.11 -4.39 -16.09
C ILE A 51 -0.58 -2.93 -15.99
N ARG A 52 -1.47 -2.48 -16.87
CA ARG A 52 -2.05 -1.12 -16.86
C ARG A 52 -3.34 -1.03 -16.04
N VAL A 53 -3.90 -2.16 -15.62
CA VAL A 53 -5.06 -2.15 -14.71
C VAL A 53 -4.65 -1.56 -13.37
N HIS A 54 -5.50 -0.70 -12.82
CA HIS A 54 -5.17 0.20 -11.72
C HIS A 54 -4.62 -0.51 -10.48
N ASP A 55 -5.06 -1.74 -10.20
CA ASP A 55 -4.67 -2.56 -9.04
C ASP A 55 -3.91 -3.83 -9.43
N HIS A 56 -3.25 -3.83 -10.60
CA HIS A 56 -2.29 -4.89 -10.96
C HIS A 56 -0.98 -4.77 -10.14
N VAL A 57 -1.11 -4.77 -8.81
CA VAL A 57 -0.04 -4.67 -7.82
C VAL A 57 -0.22 -5.77 -6.77
N ARG A 58 0.80 -6.04 -5.94
CA ARG A 58 0.77 -7.11 -4.93
C ARG A 58 1.62 -6.72 -3.72
N GLY A 59 1.46 -7.43 -2.62
CA GLY A 59 2.10 -7.08 -1.35
C GLY A 59 1.81 -5.64 -0.93
N PRO A 60 2.68 -5.01 -0.14
CA PRO A 60 2.57 -3.59 0.22
C PRO A 60 2.70 -2.67 -1.01
N SER A 61 1.66 -1.96 -1.42
CA SER A 61 1.70 -1.07 -2.60
C SER A 61 1.22 0.33 -2.27
N GLU A 62 2.02 1.36 -2.55
CA GLU A 62 1.76 2.72 -2.03
C GLU A 62 1.15 3.64 -3.08
N GLU A 63 0.26 4.53 -2.64
CA GLU A 63 -0.29 5.59 -3.47
C GLU A 63 -0.25 6.92 -2.71
N PHE A 64 0.02 7.98 -3.46
CA PHE A 64 -0.21 9.37 -3.05
C PHE A 64 -1.56 9.80 -3.62
N VAL A 65 -2.54 10.04 -2.74
CA VAL A 65 -3.89 10.48 -3.12
C VAL A 65 -3.78 11.82 -3.80
N THR A 66 -4.34 11.93 -5.01
CA THR A 66 -4.16 13.01 -5.98
C THR A 66 -4.19 14.42 -5.41
N VAL A 67 -3.02 14.86 -4.99
CA VAL A 67 -2.81 16.08 -4.22
C VAL A 67 -3.23 17.32 -5.00
N ASP A 68 -3.02 17.34 -6.32
CA ASP A 68 -3.24 18.54 -7.14
C ASP A 68 -4.41 18.44 -8.13
N PHE A 69 -5.09 17.28 -8.25
CA PHE A 69 -6.02 17.04 -9.37
C PHE A 69 -7.19 18.04 -9.41
N ASN A 70 -7.78 18.35 -8.25
CA ASN A 70 -8.97 19.20 -8.19
C ASN A 70 -8.70 20.67 -8.55
N GLY A 71 -7.44 21.12 -8.49
CA GLY A 71 -7.02 22.48 -8.79
C GLY A 71 -6.53 22.70 -10.23
N VAL A 72 -6.59 21.68 -11.08
CA VAL A 72 -6.00 21.68 -12.42
C VAL A 72 -7.10 21.69 -13.47
N GLU A 73 -7.12 22.62 -14.41
CA GLU A 73 -8.11 22.63 -15.50
C GLU A 73 -7.94 21.42 -16.45
N PRO A 74 -8.98 21.02 -17.20
CA PRO A 74 -8.84 20.07 -18.30
C PRO A 74 -7.68 20.45 -19.24
N GLU A 75 -7.01 19.43 -19.79
CA GLU A 75 -5.76 19.52 -20.56
C GLU A 75 -4.53 19.99 -19.75
N GLY A 76 -4.72 20.36 -18.48
CA GLY A 76 -3.64 20.63 -17.54
C GLY A 76 -2.94 19.37 -17.04
N THR A 77 -1.92 19.56 -16.21
CA THR A 77 -1.15 18.48 -15.59
C THR A 77 -1.26 18.48 -14.07
N PHE A 78 -1.27 17.30 -13.47
CA PHE A 78 -1.20 17.11 -12.03
C PHE A 78 -0.08 16.13 -11.66
N VAL A 79 0.51 16.32 -10.48
CA VAL A 79 1.65 15.52 -10.03
C VAL A 79 1.17 14.31 -9.24
N LYS A 80 1.83 13.17 -9.44
CA LYS A 80 1.66 12.00 -8.61
C LYS A 80 3.00 11.37 -8.25
N PRO A 81 3.51 11.58 -7.02
CA PRO A 81 4.75 10.96 -6.59
C PRO A 81 4.71 9.43 -6.78
N GLY A 82 5.82 8.86 -7.22
CA GLY A 82 5.90 7.44 -7.58
C GLY A 82 5.41 7.08 -8.98
N VAL A 83 4.66 7.96 -9.67
CA VAL A 83 4.22 7.79 -11.07
C VAL A 83 4.88 8.81 -11.99
N GLY A 84 4.68 10.12 -11.74
CA GLY A 84 5.21 11.20 -12.58
C GLY A 84 4.25 12.40 -12.67
N LEU A 85 4.30 13.10 -13.81
CA LEU A 85 3.38 14.16 -14.20
C LEU A 85 2.29 13.58 -15.12
N LEU A 86 1.02 13.69 -14.71
CA LEU A 86 -0.13 13.12 -15.40
C LEU A 86 -0.97 14.22 -16.05
N LEU A 87 -1.61 13.91 -17.18
CA LEU A 87 -2.58 14.80 -17.83
C LEU A 87 -3.96 14.64 -17.20
N ARG A 88 -4.65 15.75 -16.94
CA ARG A 88 -6.08 15.77 -16.67
C ARG A 88 -6.80 15.88 -18.03
N PRO A 89 -7.40 14.80 -18.55
CA PRO A 89 -7.91 14.80 -19.92
C PRO A 89 -9.27 15.48 -20.09
N ASP A 90 -10.05 15.61 -19.02
CA ASP A 90 -11.41 16.16 -19.04
C ASP A 90 -11.81 16.74 -17.68
N ASP A 91 -13.04 17.24 -17.60
CA ASP A 91 -13.62 17.89 -16.42
C ASP A 91 -14.14 16.90 -15.37
N LYS A 92 -14.07 15.59 -15.62
CA LYS A 92 -14.57 14.58 -14.68
C LYS A 92 -13.77 14.56 -13.38
N PRO A 93 -14.38 14.15 -12.26
CA PRO A 93 -13.66 13.93 -11.01
C PRO A 93 -12.49 12.94 -11.18
N TYR A 94 -11.53 13.01 -10.26
CA TYR A 94 -10.49 11.99 -10.20
C TYR A 94 -11.14 10.60 -10.00
N ASP A 95 -10.66 9.64 -10.78
CA ASP A 95 -11.10 8.26 -10.76
C ASP A 95 -9.88 7.36 -10.60
N TRP A 96 -9.77 6.70 -9.45
CA TRP A 96 -8.69 5.78 -9.13
C TRP A 96 -8.68 4.52 -10.01
N PHE A 97 -9.75 4.25 -10.77
CA PHE A 97 -9.81 3.17 -11.76
C PHE A 97 -9.29 3.61 -13.14
N ARG A 98 -9.16 4.92 -13.37
CA ARG A 98 -8.78 5.48 -14.67
C ARG A 98 -7.27 5.44 -14.87
N LEU A 99 -6.86 4.98 -16.05
CA LEU A 99 -5.51 5.15 -16.55
C LEU A 99 -5.36 6.56 -17.14
N TYR A 100 -4.58 7.41 -16.48
CA TYR A 100 -4.29 8.77 -16.94
C TYR A 100 -3.08 8.78 -17.87
N PRO A 101 -3.08 9.59 -18.94
CA PRO A 101 -1.88 9.74 -19.76
C PRO A 101 -0.73 10.37 -18.98
N ILE A 102 0.48 9.88 -19.19
CA ILE A 102 1.69 10.41 -18.56
C ILE A 102 2.32 11.46 -19.49
N ALA A 103 2.53 12.67 -18.98
CA ALA A 103 3.24 13.74 -19.67
C ALA A 103 4.77 13.65 -19.44
N ASP A 104 5.17 13.27 -18.23
CA ASP A 104 6.58 13.06 -17.85
C ASP A 104 6.66 11.96 -16.78
N GLU A 105 7.36 10.87 -17.08
CA GLU A 105 7.56 9.74 -16.16
C GLU A 105 8.62 10.01 -15.08
N GLY A 106 9.35 11.13 -15.20
CA GLY A 106 10.49 11.45 -14.37
C GLY A 106 11.73 10.59 -14.66
N GLN A 107 12.79 10.81 -13.88
CA GLN A 107 14.01 10.02 -13.92
C GLN A 107 14.01 9.02 -12.76
N ARG A 108 14.39 7.77 -13.06
CA ARG A 108 14.43 6.70 -12.07
C ARG A 108 15.81 6.08 -11.99
N ASP A 109 16.20 5.74 -10.77
CA ASP A 109 17.45 5.07 -10.45
C ASP A 109 17.17 3.98 -9.41
N VAL A 110 17.88 2.85 -9.54
CA VAL A 110 17.72 1.69 -8.67
C VAL A 110 19.10 1.21 -8.26
N ASN A 111 19.36 1.19 -6.96
CA ASN A 111 20.58 0.64 -6.39
C ASN A 111 20.23 -0.49 -5.43
N MET A 112 20.99 -1.58 -5.45
CA MET A 112 20.66 -2.74 -4.64
C MET A 112 21.88 -3.45 -4.06
N SER A 113 21.61 -4.21 -3.01
CA SER A 113 22.49 -5.21 -2.40
C SER A 113 21.65 -6.44 -2.04
N ASP A 114 22.25 -7.45 -1.41
CA ASP A 114 21.57 -8.73 -1.10
C ASP A 114 20.34 -8.59 -0.18
N SER A 115 20.32 -7.58 0.70
CA SER A 115 19.25 -7.38 1.68
C SER A 115 18.60 -5.99 1.60
N GLU A 116 18.87 -5.23 0.55
CA GLU A 116 18.37 -3.86 0.42
C GLU A 116 18.21 -3.46 -1.05
N VAL A 117 17.15 -2.71 -1.35
CA VAL A 117 17.02 -1.96 -2.60
C VAL A 117 16.59 -0.54 -2.30
N VAL A 118 17.17 0.41 -3.03
CA VAL A 118 16.86 1.84 -2.99
C VAL A 118 16.38 2.26 -4.37
N PHE A 119 15.15 2.73 -4.43
CA PHE A 119 14.55 3.38 -5.59
C PHE A 119 14.61 4.88 -5.42
N ARG A 120 15.03 5.58 -6.47
CA ARG A 120 14.93 7.04 -6.56
C ARG A 120 14.06 7.41 -7.73
N HIS A 121 13.21 8.40 -7.52
CA HIS A 121 12.35 8.98 -8.54
C HIS A 121 12.42 10.50 -8.45
N ILE A 122 12.90 11.13 -9.52
CA ILE A 122 13.09 12.57 -9.61
C ILE A 122 12.21 13.10 -10.73
N LEU A 123 11.29 13.99 -10.39
CA LEU A 123 10.56 14.81 -11.35
C LEU A 123 11.13 16.23 -11.27
N LYS A 124 11.87 16.64 -12.31
CA LYS A 124 12.75 17.81 -12.27
C LYS A 124 11.98 19.08 -11.90
N GLY A 125 12.44 19.76 -10.84
CA GLY A 125 11.82 21.01 -10.36
C GLY A 125 10.51 20.82 -9.60
N ILE A 126 10.09 19.57 -9.35
CA ILE A 126 8.84 19.25 -8.65
C ILE A 126 9.12 18.43 -7.40
N TYR A 127 9.79 17.27 -7.51
CA TYR A 127 10.15 16.48 -6.33
C TYR A 127 11.36 15.56 -6.54
N SER A 128 11.95 15.15 -5.43
CA SER A 128 12.87 14.01 -5.33
C SER A 128 12.34 13.05 -4.28
N TYR A 129 12.11 11.81 -4.67
CA TYR A 129 11.56 10.77 -3.82
C TYR A 129 12.51 9.57 -3.76
N GLU A 130 12.86 9.15 -2.54
CA GLU A 130 13.63 7.94 -2.27
C GLU A 130 12.75 6.97 -1.47
N LYS A 131 12.65 5.73 -1.97
CA LYS A 131 12.02 4.60 -1.29
C LYS A 131 13.04 3.49 -1.13
N LYS A 132 13.27 3.08 0.10
CA LYS A 132 14.25 2.07 0.46
C LYS A 132 13.58 0.88 1.13
N ILE A 133 13.76 -0.31 0.58
CA ILE A 133 13.27 -1.57 1.17
C ILE A 133 14.48 -2.31 1.72
N THR A 134 14.48 -2.60 3.02
CA THR A 134 15.58 -3.27 3.72
C THR A 134 15.07 -4.49 4.49
N LEU A 135 15.74 -5.63 4.34
CA LEU A 135 15.49 -6.80 5.18
C LEU A 135 16.33 -6.71 6.45
N LEU A 136 15.65 -6.85 7.58
CA LEU A 136 16.22 -6.81 8.92
C LEU A 136 16.33 -8.23 9.48
N SER A 137 17.05 -8.38 10.59
CA SER A 137 17.06 -9.63 11.34
C SER A 137 15.67 -9.91 11.96
N GLY A 138 15.39 -11.16 12.29
CA GLY A 138 14.14 -11.55 12.96
C GLY A 138 12.94 -11.62 12.05
N GLY A 139 13.14 -11.80 10.73
CA GLY A 139 12.04 -11.94 9.78
C GLY A 139 11.30 -10.64 9.46
N SER A 140 11.96 -9.49 9.60
CA SER A 140 11.33 -8.19 9.36
C SER A 140 11.82 -7.51 8.09
N MET A 141 10.96 -6.67 7.52
CA MET A 141 11.25 -5.80 6.38
C MET A 141 10.86 -4.36 6.73
N ARG A 142 11.73 -3.39 6.44
CA ARG A 142 11.41 -1.97 6.56
C ARG A 142 11.31 -1.33 5.19
N ILE A 143 10.29 -0.52 5.00
CA ILE A 143 10.16 0.43 3.90
C ILE A 143 10.38 1.83 4.45
N SER A 144 11.45 2.50 4.04
CA SER A 144 11.83 3.85 4.46
C SER A 144 11.64 4.83 3.31
N HIS A 145 11.14 6.02 3.62
CA HIS A 145 10.80 7.03 2.63
C HIS A 145 11.45 8.36 2.92
N ARG A 146 11.85 9.06 1.86
CA ARG A 146 12.23 10.47 1.90
C ARG A 146 11.67 11.17 0.68
N LEU A 147 10.84 12.19 0.90
CA LEU A 147 10.29 13.05 -0.13
C LEU A 147 10.77 14.49 0.08
N THR A 148 11.37 15.07 -0.94
CA THR A 148 11.67 16.50 -1.03
C THR A 148 10.75 17.12 -2.06
N TRP A 149 10.09 18.23 -1.70
CA TRP A 149 9.14 18.92 -2.56
C TRP A 149 9.71 20.27 -3.03
N GLU A 150 9.67 20.54 -4.33
CA GLU A 150 10.29 21.71 -4.96
C GLU A 150 9.31 22.54 -5.80
N ALA A 151 8.09 22.03 -6.02
CA ALA A 151 7.07 22.75 -6.76
C ALA A 151 6.59 24.01 -6.02
N ALA A 152 6.05 24.98 -6.76
CA ALA A 152 5.55 26.22 -6.18
C ALA A 152 4.24 26.02 -5.40
N ALA A 153 3.35 25.16 -5.89
CA ALA A 153 2.15 24.76 -5.16
C ALA A 153 2.53 23.75 -4.07
N PRO A 154 1.96 23.85 -2.86
CA PRO A 154 2.25 22.89 -1.79
C PRO A 154 1.68 21.51 -2.12
N LEU A 155 2.35 20.47 -1.66
CA LEU A 155 1.79 19.12 -1.62
C LEU A 155 0.90 19.01 -0.38
N GLU A 156 -0.39 18.69 -0.52
CA GLU A 156 -1.32 18.40 0.56
C GLU A 156 -2.24 17.22 0.23
N GLY A 157 -2.29 16.21 1.10
CA GLY A 157 -3.19 15.06 0.93
C GLY A 157 -2.80 13.89 1.80
N TYR A 158 -2.85 12.68 1.23
CA TYR A 158 -2.53 11.45 1.93
C TYR A 158 -1.55 10.60 1.13
N SER A 159 -0.66 9.93 1.85
CA SER A 159 0.04 8.75 1.37
C SER A 159 -0.50 7.55 2.14
N TYR A 160 -0.71 6.43 1.45
CA TYR A 160 -1.15 5.20 2.10
C TYR A 160 -0.50 3.98 1.45
N ASN A 161 -0.48 2.87 2.20
CA ASN A 161 0.00 1.58 1.72
C ASN A 161 -1.15 0.58 1.63
N HIS A 162 -1.45 0.09 0.44
CA HIS A 162 -2.44 -0.94 0.20
C HIS A 162 -1.81 -2.33 0.38
N ASN A 163 -2.14 -2.99 1.50
CA ASN A 163 -1.47 -4.22 1.91
C ASN A 163 -2.15 -5.48 1.34
N PHE A 164 -1.67 -5.98 0.19
CA PHE A 164 -2.21 -7.17 -0.48
C PHE A 164 -1.56 -8.48 0.02
N PHE A 165 -1.87 -8.90 1.25
CA PHE A 165 -1.40 -10.18 1.80
C PHE A 165 -2.36 -11.34 1.48
N THR A 166 -1.83 -12.36 0.81
CA THR A 166 -2.59 -13.52 0.32
C THR A 166 -2.54 -14.73 1.25
N PHE A 167 -1.57 -14.81 2.17
CA PHE A 167 -1.41 -15.91 3.14
C PHE A 167 -1.57 -17.29 2.48
N GLY A 168 -0.64 -17.65 1.60
CA GLY A 168 -0.65 -18.94 0.90
C GLY A 168 -1.79 -19.10 -0.11
N GLY A 169 -2.57 -18.05 -0.37
CA GLY A 169 -3.77 -18.12 -1.21
C GLY A 169 -5.00 -18.66 -0.47
N VAL A 170 -4.97 -18.73 0.86
CA VAL A 170 -6.13 -19.10 1.67
C VAL A 170 -7.23 -18.07 1.48
N PRO A 171 -8.46 -18.49 1.08
CA PRO A 171 -9.58 -17.57 0.93
C PRO A 171 -9.89 -16.83 2.24
N VAL A 172 -10.22 -15.55 2.14
CA VAL A 172 -10.57 -14.73 3.31
C VAL A 172 -11.83 -15.29 3.97
N GLY A 173 -11.72 -15.68 5.25
CA GLY A 173 -12.79 -16.27 6.04
C GLY A 173 -12.45 -16.28 7.53
N GLN A 174 -13.02 -17.23 8.29
CA GLN A 174 -12.95 -17.27 9.75
C GLN A 174 -11.52 -17.30 10.33
N GLY A 175 -10.58 -17.95 9.63
CA GLY A 175 -9.16 -17.98 10.01
C GLY A 175 -8.44 -16.64 9.83
N ARG A 176 -8.95 -15.75 8.97
CA ARG A 176 -8.38 -14.41 8.74
C ARG A 176 -8.78 -13.46 9.86
N LYS A 177 -7.81 -12.79 10.46
CA LYS A 177 -8.05 -11.78 11.50
C LYS A 177 -7.23 -10.52 11.24
N ILE A 178 -7.79 -9.38 11.63
CA ILE A 178 -7.09 -8.09 11.64
C ILE A 178 -7.23 -7.53 13.04
N ASP A 179 -6.11 -7.23 13.69
CA ASP A 179 -6.05 -6.73 15.06
C ASP A 179 -5.38 -5.36 15.11
N PHE A 180 -5.96 -4.47 15.91
CA PHE A 180 -5.44 -3.14 16.20
C PHE A 180 -5.07 -3.04 17.69
N PRO A 181 -4.11 -2.18 18.07
CA PRO A 181 -3.80 -1.94 19.48
C PRO A 181 -4.84 -1.05 20.19
N TYR A 182 -5.97 -0.76 19.53
CA TYR A 182 -7.06 0.09 20.01
C TYR A 182 -8.40 -0.51 19.63
N LYS A 183 -9.49 0.02 20.20
CA LYS A 183 -10.84 -0.31 19.78
C LYS A 183 -11.17 0.40 18.47
N PRO A 184 -11.37 -0.32 17.35
CA PRO A 184 -11.73 0.29 16.08
C PRO A 184 -13.18 0.80 16.07
N THR A 185 -13.42 1.86 15.32
CA THR A 185 -14.75 2.35 14.94
C THR A 185 -14.73 2.85 13.50
N GLY A 186 -15.86 2.80 12.81
CA GLY A 186 -16.00 3.24 11.42
C GLY A 186 -17.34 2.79 10.85
N ASN A 187 -17.61 3.13 9.60
CA ASN A 187 -18.88 2.90 8.93
C ASN A 187 -18.69 1.95 7.74
N TRP A 188 -19.32 0.77 7.82
CA TRP A 188 -19.40 -0.14 6.68
C TRP A 188 -20.15 0.52 5.54
N ARG A 189 -19.69 0.32 4.30
CA ARG A 189 -20.39 0.82 3.10
C ARG A 189 -21.77 0.19 2.90
N SER A 190 -21.95 -1.01 3.41
CA SER A 190 -23.18 -1.79 3.28
C SER A 190 -23.33 -2.68 4.51
N GLU A 191 -24.51 -3.26 4.68
CA GLU A 191 -24.69 -4.33 5.65
C GLU A 191 -23.97 -5.59 5.14
N TYR A 192 -23.16 -6.18 6.01
CA TYR A 192 -22.39 -7.39 5.74
C TYR A 192 -22.62 -8.39 6.86
N ASP A 193 -23.09 -9.59 6.53
CA ASP A 193 -23.43 -10.63 7.53
C ASP A 193 -22.23 -11.47 7.97
N ASN A 194 -21.14 -11.39 7.20
CA ASN A 194 -19.96 -12.24 7.32
C ASN A 194 -18.73 -11.54 7.91
N VAL A 195 -18.83 -10.26 8.29
CA VAL A 195 -17.73 -9.47 8.83
C VAL A 195 -18.22 -8.45 9.85
N ALA A 196 -17.48 -8.29 10.94
CA ALA A 196 -17.82 -7.35 12.00
C ALA A 196 -16.57 -6.74 12.65
N LEU A 197 -16.76 -5.58 13.29
CA LEU A 197 -15.80 -5.07 14.28
C LEU A 197 -16.08 -5.77 15.60
N GLU A 198 -15.11 -6.55 16.08
CA GLU A 198 -15.22 -7.30 17.33
C GLU A 198 -13.99 -7.04 18.21
N GLY A 199 -14.22 -6.60 19.44
CA GLY A 199 -13.15 -6.26 20.37
C GLY A 199 -12.22 -5.18 19.81
N HIS A 200 -11.01 -5.59 19.43
CA HIS A 200 -9.93 -4.73 18.95
C HIS A 200 -9.63 -4.93 17.46
N GLY A 201 -10.56 -5.51 16.69
CA GLY A 201 -10.24 -5.93 15.32
C GLY A 201 -11.43 -6.14 14.41
N ILE A 202 -11.11 -6.61 13.20
CA ILE A 202 -12.08 -7.11 12.23
C ILE A 202 -12.08 -8.64 12.31
N ARG A 203 -13.28 -9.23 12.33
CA ARG A 203 -13.50 -10.68 12.33
C ARG A 203 -14.44 -11.07 11.21
N PHE A 204 -14.23 -12.25 10.64
CA PHE A 204 -15.11 -12.83 9.65
C PHE A 204 -15.81 -14.05 10.25
N SER A 205 -17.13 -14.11 10.13
CA SER A 205 -17.94 -15.24 10.60
C SER A 205 -18.17 -16.28 9.50
N ALA A 206 -17.87 -15.94 8.24
CA ALA A 206 -17.96 -16.82 7.07
C ALA A 206 -17.00 -16.33 5.98
N PRO A 207 -16.73 -17.13 4.93
CA PRO A 207 -15.93 -16.68 3.79
C PRO A 207 -16.46 -15.38 3.16
N VAL A 208 -15.55 -14.53 2.71
CA VAL A 208 -15.88 -13.34 1.91
C VAL A 208 -16.28 -13.78 0.50
N VAL A 209 -17.46 -13.34 0.06
CA VAL A 209 -17.97 -13.55 -1.30
C VAL A 209 -18.19 -12.19 -1.97
N PRO A 210 -18.17 -12.08 -3.31
CA PRO A 210 -18.50 -10.85 -3.99
C PRO A 210 -19.93 -10.35 -3.66
N PRO A 211 -20.18 -9.03 -3.61
CA PRO A 211 -19.24 -7.92 -3.87
C PRO A 211 -18.22 -7.71 -2.73
N SER A 212 -17.23 -6.85 -2.96
CA SER A 212 -16.20 -6.58 -1.94
C SER A 212 -16.79 -5.96 -0.66
N VAL A 213 -16.17 -6.29 0.47
CA VAL A 213 -16.37 -5.62 1.76
C VAL A 213 -15.58 -4.32 1.75
N TYR A 214 -16.14 -3.25 2.30
CA TYR A 214 -15.49 -1.96 2.36
C TYR A 214 -15.90 -1.15 3.60
N MET A 215 -14.91 -0.51 4.22
CA MET A 215 -15.06 0.55 5.22
C MET A 215 -14.05 1.65 4.91
N GLY A 216 -14.51 2.89 4.76
CA GLY A 216 -13.67 4.00 4.27
C GLY A 216 -13.08 4.89 5.36
N ASP A 217 -13.48 4.71 6.61
CA ASP A 217 -13.24 5.65 7.69
C ASP A 217 -12.94 4.92 9.01
N LEU A 218 -12.25 3.79 8.96
CA LEU A 218 -11.85 3.05 10.15
C LEU A 218 -10.82 3.87 10.96
N HIS A 219 -11.05 4.05 12.26
CA HIS A 219 -10.17 4.81 13.14
C HIS A 219 -10.27 4.33 14.60
N SER A 220 -9.39 4.85 15.46
CA SER A 220 -9.45 4.64 16.90
C SER A 220 -10.64 5.38 17.52
N SER A 221 -11.44 4.71 18.35
CA SER A 221 -12.53 5.37 19.07
C SER A 221 -12.04 6.44 20.07
N GLY A 222 -10.75 6.42 20.41
CA GLY A 222 -10.11 7.37 21.33
C GLY A 222 -9.57 8.64 20.66
N GLY A 223 -9.78 8.83 19.35
CA GLY A 223 -9.22 9.94 18.58
C GLY A 223 -7.98 9.50 17.82
N ASP A 224 -6.79 9.84 18.33
CA ASP A 224 -5.50 9.54 17.68
C ASP A 224 -5.43 8.06 17.26
N THR A 225 -5.11 7.84 15.98
CA THR A 225 -5.05 6.51 15.37
C THR A 225 -3.60 6.14 15.10
N PRO A 226 -2.98 5.27 15.92
CA PRO A 226 -1.63 4.77 15.67
C PRO A 226 -1.56 4.00 14.35
N TYR A 227 -0.45 4.16 13.62
CA TYR A 227 -0.13 3.27 12.49
C TYR A 227 0.40 1.95 13.05
N SER A 228 -0.50 1.08 13.48
CA SER A 228 -0.15 -0.27 13.93
C SER A 228 -1.33 -1.22 13.76
N PHE A 229 -1.07 -2.37 13.15
CA PHE A 229 -2.03 -3.47 13.02
C PHE A 229 -1.33 -4.80 12.79
N ARG A 230 -2.03 -5.89 13.06
CA ARG A 230 -1.62 -7.26 12.74
C ARG A 230 -2.66 -7.87 11.81
N VAL A 231 -2.20 -8.56 10.76
CA VAL A 231 -3.05 -9.44 9.95
C VAL A 231 -2.57 -10.88 10.19
N SER A 232 -3.48 -11.80 10.49
CA SER A 232 -3.12 -13.21 10.72
C SER A 232 -4.06 -14.18 10.01
N GLU A 233 -3.56 -15.38 9.74
CA GLU A 233 -4.29 -16.52 9.20
C GLU A 233 -4.05 -17.72 10.10
N ASP A 234 -5.09 -18.17 10.80
CA ASP A 234 -5.01 -19.31 11.72
C ASP A 234 -5.21 -20.66 11.00
N ASP A 235 -5.96 -20.66 9.88
CA ASP A 235 -6.34 -21.87 9.14
C ASP A 235 -5.46 -22.06 7.89
N SER A 236 -4.15 -21.89 8.05
CA SER A 236 -3.21 -21.94 6.93
C SER A 236 -3.02 -23.36 6.37
N SER A 237 -2.54 -23.45 5.13
CA SER A 237 -2.33 -24.72 4.44
C SER A 237 -1.28 -25.64 5.07
N ASP A 238 -0.36 -25.10 5.87
CA ASP A 238 0.68 -25.88 6.56
C ASP A 238 0.29 -26.25 8.01
N GLY A 239 -0.92 -25.91 8.44
CA GLY A 239 -1.48 -26.24 9.74
C GLY A 239 -0.92 -25.41 10.90
N ARG A 240 -0.28 -24.27 10.63
CA ARG A 240 0.22 -23.33 11.65
C ARG A 240 -0.35 -21.93 11.43
N PRO A 241 -0.57 -21.15 12.49
CA PRO A 241 -0.93 -19.75 12.32
C PRO A 241 0.24 -18.96 11.75
N HIS A 242 -0.04 -18.02 10.85
CA HIS A 242 0.94 -17.06 10.31
C HIS A 242 0.45 -15.64 10.49
N SER A 243 1.36 -14.69 10.69
CA SER A 243 0.97 -13.29 10.86
C SER A 243 1.97 -12.29 10.30
N VAL A 244 1.47 -11.10 9.99
CA VAL A 244 2.27 -9.93 9.68
C VAL A 244 1.87 -8.78 10.59
N ASP A 245 2.80 -8.32 11.41
CA ASP A 245 2.69 -7.07 12.15
C ASP A 245 3.18 -5.92 11.30
N VAL A 246 2.43 -4.82 11.29
CA VAL A 246 2.75 -3.61 10.53
C VAL A 246 2.76 -2.42 11.47
N GLN A 247 3.83 -1.63 11.46
CA GLN A 247 3.99 -0.42 12.27
C GLN A 247 4.55 0.73 11.45
N GLY A 248 3.93 1.90 11.51
CA GLY A 248 4.43 3.11 10.86
C GLY A 248 4.98 4.13 11.85
N SER A 249 5.94 4.95 11.40
CA SER A 249 6.58 5.98 12.26
C SER A 249 5.77 7.29 12.37
N ARG A 250 4.61 7.37 11.72
CA ARG A 250 3.73 8.55 11.70
C ARG A 250 2.30 8.16 12.10
N PRO A 251 1.55 9.05 12.76
CA PRO A 251 0.15 8.81 13.07
C PRO A 251 -0.71 8.78 11.79
N LEU A 252 -1.84 8.09 11.87
CA LEU A 252 -2.81 8.02 10.80
C LEU A 252 -3.90 9.06 10.99
N HIS A 253 -4.47 9.50 9.86
CA HIS A 253 -5.77 10.15 9.87
C HIS A 253 -6.88 9.11 10.01
N HIS A 254 -6.81 8.05 9.21
CA HIS A 254 -7.77 6.95 9.19
C HIS A 254 -7.18 5.73 8.48
N ILE A 255 -7.95 4.65 8.46
CA ILE A 255 -7.69 3.43 7.72
C ILE A 255 -8.86 3.23 6.75
N VAL A 256 -8.54 2.87 5.50
CA VAL A 256 -9.49 2.23 4.60
C VAL A 256 -9.31 0.73 4.73
N PHE A 257 -10.42 0.00 4.80
CA PHE A 257 -10.43 -1.45 4.79
C PHE A 257 -11.20 -1.93 3.57
N TRP A 258 -10.57 -2.80 2.79
CA TRP A 258 -11.16 -3.43 1.63
C TRP A 258 -10.88 -4.93 1.64
N ALA A 259 -11.90 -5.74 1.41
CA ALA A 259 -11.69 -7.19 1.29
C ALA A 259 -12.49 -7.80 0.15
N ASN A 260 -11.90 -8.83 -0.45
CA ASN A 260 -12.53 -9.72 -1.41
C ASN A 260 -12.22 -11.17 -1.01
N PRO A 261 -12.64 -12.18 -1.78
CA PRO A 261 -12.39 -13.58 -1.41
C PRO A 261 -10.91 -13.98 -1.26
N ARG A 262 -9.95 -13.18 -1.79
CA ARG A 262 -8.52 -13.52 -1.87
C ARG A 262 -7.64 -12.68 -0.94
N VAL A 263 -8.03 -11.45 -0.62
CA VAL A 263 -7.25 -10.53 0.22
C VAL A 263 -8.16 -9.68 1.11
N ALA A 264 -7.65 -9.36 2.30
CA ALA A 264 -8.26 -8.43 3.25
C ALA A 264 -7.23 -7.33 3.54
N CYS A 265 -7.36 -6.22 2.84
CA CYS A 265 -6.39 -5.13 2.80
C CYS A 265 -6.71 -4.08 3.85
N VAL A 266 -5.69 -3.77 4.66
CA VAL A 266 -5.67 -2.61 5.55
C VAL A 266 -4.87 -1.52 4.85
N GLU A 267 -5.47 -0.35 4.70
CA GLU A 267 -4.91 0.79 3.98
C GLU A 267 -4.78 1.97 4.95
N PRO A 268 -3.61 2.17 5.58
CA PRO A 268 -3.40 3.21 6.58
C PRO A 268 -3.08 4.54 5.91
N TYR A 269 -4.03 5.49 5.95
CA TYR A 269 -3.91 6.81 5.35
C TYR A 269 -3.20 7.77 6.29
N MET A 270 -1.98 8.13 5.91
CA MET A 270 -1.14 9.09 6.61
C MET A 270 -1.23 10.46 5.92
N PRO A 271 -1.53 11.55 6.66
CA PRO A 271 -1.54 12.88 6.08
C PRO A 271 -0.12 13.30 5.66
N ILE A 272 -0.03 13.98 4.53
CA ILE A 272 1.21 14.60 4.05
C ILE A 272 0.94 16.06 3.68
N ARG A 273 1.82 16.96 4.16
CA ARG A 273 1.84 18.37 3.78
C ARG A 273 3.29 18.82 3.62
N LEU A 274 3.64 19.37 2.46
CA LEU A 274 4.96 19.93 2.19
C LEU A 274 4.85 21.21 1.38
N ASP A 275 5.44 22.28 1.91
CA ASP A 275 5.71 23.50 1.16
C ASP A 275 7.00 23.34 0.33
N ARG A 276 7.28 24.33 -0.54
CA ARG A 276 8.47 24.34 -1.38
C ARG A 276 9.76 24.31 -0.55
N GLY A 277 10.65 23.39 -0.88
CA GLY A 277 11.95 23.18 -0.23
C GLY A 277 11.89 22.27 1.00
N GLU A 278 10.70 21.82 1.40
CA GLU A 278 10.54 20.97 2.58
C GLU A 278 10.86 19.49 2.29
N ASN A 279 11.18 18.78 3.36
CA ASN A 279 11.52 17.36 3.33
C ASN A 279 10.64 16.59 4.33
N PHE A 280 10.11 15.46 3.90
CA PHE A 280 9.32 14.56 4.73
C PHE A 280 9.88 13.14 4.69
N GLY A 281 9.87 12.47 5.84
CA GLY A 281 10.30 11.08 5.94
C GLY A 281 9.42 10.28 6.88
N TRP A 282 9.18 9.03 6.52
CA TRP A 282 8.40 8.05 7.28
C TRP A 282 8.91 6.64 6.98
N ASP A 283 8.61 5.73 7.90
CA ASP A 283 9.01 4.34 7.85
C ASP A 283 7.78 3.46 8.09
N ILE A 284 7.77 2.29 7.45
CA ILE A 284 6.83 1.21 7.71
C ILE A 284 7.64 -0.06 7.98
N LEU A 285 7.43 -0.66 9.14
CA LEU A 285 8.03 -1.93 9.55
C LEU A 285 7.00 -3.04 9.40
N TYR A 286 7.42 -4.11 8.73
CA TYR A 286 6.70 -5.37 8.61
C TYR A 286 7.48 -6.45 9.35
N THR A 287 6.83 -7.25 10.19
CA THR A 287 7.42 -8.44 10.83
C THR A 287 6.59 -9.65 10.47
N PHE A 288 7.23 -10.66 9.89
CA PHE A 288 6.57 -11.89 9.41
C PHE A 288 6.87 -13.05 10.36
N GLU A 289 5.82 -13.68 10.88
CA GLU A 289 5.87 -14.80 11.84
C GLU A 289 5.10 -16.01 11.32
#